data_AF-A0A7I8KAU1-F1
#
_entry.id   AF-A0A7I8KAU1-F1
#
_cell.length_a   1.000
_cell.length_b   1.000
_cell.length_c   1.000
_cell.angle_alpha   90.00
_cell.angle_beta   90.00
_cell.angle_gamma   90.00
#
_symmetry.space_group_name_H-M   'P 1'
#
loop_
_entity.id
_entity.type
_entity.pdbx_description
1 polymer ?
#
loop_
_entity_poly.entity_id
_entity_poly.type
_entity_poly.pdbx_seq_one_letter_code
_entity_poly.pdbx_strand_id
1 'polypeptide(L)'
;MKRAGTWDDAQTISSDSSSSDSKNSKPQSGKKPNNRDDLGVVKCTSSEGTDPDGLIRRAEMYQEFMRLLAIPHHRGSVIPFMSWQGLGRSMKQLHGQPLHYLTNLLLKQWDQQRVGAEKEHQRLDSVVHPAKAESFIWVCEEVHRLTCSPFHLAKLWAADDMFHASIDPIFPEITQEPI
;
A
#
# COMPACT_ATOMS: atom_id res chain seq x y z
N MET A 1 -19.06 -4.56 58.37
CA MET A 1 -18.89 -3.24 59.02
C MET A 1 -17.76 -2.50 58.31
N LYS A 2 -18.02 -1.25 57.87
CA LYS A 2 -17.16 -0.04 57.73
C LYS A 2 -15.65 -0.26 57.44
N ARG A 3 -14.96 0.42 56.51
CA ARG A 3 -15.14 1.71 55.81
C ARG A 3 -14.11 1.82 54.65
N ALA A 4 -14.41 2.69 53.68
CA ALA A 4 -13.50 3.22 52.65
C ALA A 4 -12.73 4.48 53.13
N GLY A 5 -11.74 4.93 52.36
CA GLY A 5 -11.11 6.27 52.41
C GLY A 5 -9.63 6.26 51.98
N THR A 6 -9.03 7.26 51.33
CA THR A 6 -9.45 8.60 50.85
C THR A 6 -8.38 9.13 49.87
N TRP A 7 -8.77 10.14 49.10
CA TRP A 7 -8.01 10.85 48.06
C TRP A 7 -7.06 11.94 48.60
N ASP A 8 -6.17 12.38 47.70
CA ASP A 8 -5.49 13.67 47.55
C ASP A 8 -4.33 14.06 48.48
N ASP A 9 -3.19 14.37 47.84
CA ASP A 9 -2.48 15.62 48.11
C ASP A 9 -1.86 16.17 46.82
N ALA A 10 -2.23 17.40 46.51
CA ALA A 10 -1.65 18.24 45.48
C ALA A 10 -0.44 18.99 46.03
N GLN A 11 0.65 19.08 45.28
CA GLN A 11 1.66 20.13 45.49
C GLN A 11 2.09 20.77 44.17
N THR A 12 1.66 22.01 44.02
CA THR A 12 2.16 23.06 43.12
C THR A 12 3.41 23.71 43.72
N ILE A 13 4.52 23.85 42.98
CA ILE A 13 5.53 24.89 43.25
C ILE A 13 6.08 25.43 41.92
N SER A 14 6.34 26.74 41.97
CA SER A 14 6.49 27.77 40.93
C SER A 14 7.83 27.80 40.18
N SER A 15 7.77 28.50 39.04
CA SER A 15 8.78 28.94 38.07
C SER A 15 10.03 29.63 38.63
N ASP A 16 11.14 29.58 37.87
CA ASP A 16 11.85 30.83 37.54
C ASP A 16 12.70 30.76 36.26
N SER A 17 12.94 31.95 35.73
CA SER A 17 13.38 32.26 34.36
C SER A 17 14.86 32.66 34.33
N SER A 18 15.63 32.32 33.28
CA SER A 18 16.76 33.18 32.89
C SER A 18 17.24 32.95 31.46
N SER A 19 17.31 34.06 30.73
CA SER A 19 17.87 34.22 29.39
C SER A 19 19.26 34.85 29.49
N SER A 20 20.19 34.48 28.61
CA SER A 20 21.36 35.30 28.31
C SER A 20 21.79 35.12 26.85
N ASP A 21 21.63 36.20 26.08
CA ASP A 21 22.19 36.41 24.76
C ASP A 21 23.65 36.90 24.86
N SER A 22 24.51 36.46 23.95
CA SER A 22 25.57 37.31 23.37
C SER A 22 26.08 36.78 22.03
N LYS A 23 26.14 37.71 21.07
CA LYS A 23 26.46 37.53 19.64
C LYS A 23 27.99 37.56 19.38
N ASN A 24 28.47 36.96 18.28
CA ASN A 24 28.89 37.71 17.07
C ASN A 24 29.70 36.86 16.03
N SER A 25 29.39 37.12 14.75
CA SER A 25 30.20 37.14 13.51
C SER A 25 30.74 35.87 12.78
N LYS A 26 30.30 35.74 11.51
CA LYS A 26 30.69 34.88 10.36
C LYS A 26 32.02 35.34 9.70
N PRO A 27 32.47 34.88 8.48
CA PRO A 27 32.07 33.74 7.60
C PRO A 27 33.26 32.92 7.04
N GLN A 28 33.02 31.75 6.43
CA GLN A 28 33.77 31.36 5.22
C GLN A 28 33.04 30.36 4.32
N SER A 29 33.15 30.65 3.03
CA SER A 29 32.57 29.96 1.88
C SER A 29 33.38 28.72 1.49
N GLY A 30 32.69 27.62 1.17
CA GLY A 30 33.30 26.45 0.55
C GLY A 30 32.26 25.60 -0.17
N LYS A 31 32.16 25.77 -1.50
CA LYS A 31 31.37 24.95 -2.43
C LYS A 31 31.91 23.52 -2.51
N LYS A 32 31.06 22.50 -2.38
CA LYS A 32 31.13 21.23 -3.15
C LYS A 32 29.73 20.61 -3.27
N PRO A 33 29.14 20.47 -4.47
CA PRO A 33 28.01 19.58 -4.68
C PRO A 33 28.56 18.16 -4.93
N ASN A 34 28.21 17.21 -4.07
CA ASN A 34 28.52 15.81 -4.32
C ASN A 34 27.35 15.18 -5.07
N ASN A 35 27.56 15.01 -6.36
CA ASN A 35 26.73 14.25 -7.29
C ASN A 35 26.80 12.78 -6.89
N ARG A 36 25.71 12.19 -6.40
CA ARG A 36 25.54 10.72 -6.32
C ARG A 36 24.07 10.34 -6.54
N ASP A 37 23.89 9.66 -7.66
CA ASP A 37 22.90 8.61 -7.91
C ASP A 37 21.45 9.05 -8.18
N ASP A 38 21.28 9.59 -9.39
CA ASP A 38 20.09 9.48 -10.21
C ASP A 38 19.76 7.99 -10.46
N LEU A 39 19.14 7.34 -9.49
CA LEU A 39 18.42 6.08 -9.69
C LEU A 39 17.01 6.43 -10.16
N GLY A 40 16.89 6.63 -11.48
CA GLY A 40 15.72 6.35 -12.30
C GLY A 40 14.36 6.54 -11.65
N VAL A 41 14.05 7.77 -11.21
CA VAL A 41 12.65 8.17 -11.07
C VAL A 41 12.07 8.15 -12.48
N VAL A 42 11.22 7.17 -12.78
CA VAL A 42 10.38 7.20 -13.98
C VAL A 42 9.44 8.39 -13.82
N LYS A 43 9.90 9.53 -14.31
CA LYS A 43 9.10 10.74 -14.45
C LYS A 43 8.10 10.46 -15.56
N CYS A 44 6.88 10.06 -15.20
CA CYS A 44 5.77 10.04 -16.13
C CYS A 44 5.47 11.48 -16.55
N THR A 45 6.11 11.94 -17.62
CA THR A 45 5.71 13.15 -18.32
C THR A 45 4.41 12.85 -19.05
N SER A 46 3.34 13.43 -18.56
CA SER A 46 2.04 13.49 -19.20
C SER A 46 2.13 14.32 -20.48
N SER A 47 2.05 13.65 -21.63
CA SER A 47 1.40 14.08 -22.88
C SER A 47 2.05 13.37 -24.07
N GLU A 48 1.53 12.19 -24.43
CA GLU A 48 1.81 11.57 -25.72
C GLU A 48 0.67 10.61 -25.99
N GLY A 49 0.03 10.74 -27.16
CA GLY A 49 -1.03 9.84 -27.58
C GLY A 49 -0.59 8.41 -27.37
N THR A 50 -1.44 7.60 -26.74
CA THR A 50 -1.15 6.25 -26.25
C THR A 50 -0.39 5.45 -27.30
N ASP A 51 0.95 5.42 -27.20
CA ASP A 51 1.79 4.58 -28.04
C ASP A 51 1.45 3.14 -27.68
N PRO A 52 0.74 2.40 -28.56
CA PRO A 52 0.27 1.06 -28.24
C PRO A 52 1.45 0.12 -27.94
N ASP A 53 2.58 0.33 -28.61
CA ASP A 53 3.80 -0.44 -28.39
C ASP A 53 4.46 -0.08 -27.06
N GLY A 54 4.32 1.17 -26.62
CA GLY A 54 4.78 1.65 -25.32
C GLY A 54 4.00 1.03 -24.15
N LEU A 55 2.67 0.89 -24.27
CA LEU A 55 1.86 0.24 -23.24
C LEU A 55 2.14 -1.26 -23.14
N ILE A 56 2.33 -1.95 -24.27
CA ILE A 56 2.65 -3.38 -24.28
C ILE A 56 3.96 -3.64 -23.52
N ARG A 57 5.02 -2.87 -23.82
CA ARG A 57 6.31 -3.00 -23.10
C ARG A 57 6.17 -2.78 -21.60
N ARG A 58 5.41 -1.76 -21.18
CA ARG A 58 5.15 -1.51 -19.75
C ARG A 58 4.38 -2.66 -19.10
N ALA A 59 3.40 -3.22 -19.79
CA ALA A 59 2.63 -4.36 -19.30
C ALA A 59 3.48 -5.64 -19.21
N GLU A 60 4.42 -5.84 -20.13
CA GLU A 60 5.38 -6.95 -20.08
C GLU A 60 6.27 -6.85 -18.84
N MET A 61 6.90 -5.70 -18.63
CA MET A 61 7.73 -5.45 -17.44
C MET A 61 6.94 -5.63 -16.14
N TYR A 62 5.72 -5.12 -16.11
CA TYR A 62 4.84 -5.26 -14.95
C TYR A 62 4.48 -6.73 -14.67
N GLN A 63 4.04 -7.48 -15.68
CA GLN A 63 3.65 -8.88 -15.50
C GLN A 63 4.86 -9.73 -15.11
N GLU A 64 6.03 -9.49 -15.71
CA GLU A 64 7.26 -10.20 -15.35
C GLU A 64 7.64 -9.93 -13.90
N PHE A 65 7.61 -8.67 -13.46
CA PHE A 65 7.83 -8.31 -12.06
C PHE A 65 6.84 -9.02 -11.12
N MET A 66 5.54 -8.94 -11.40
CA MET A 66 4.51 -9.55 -10.54
C MET A 66 4.63 -11.07 -10.46
N ARG A 67 5.12 -11.74 -11.53
CA ARG A 67 5.34 -13.19 -11.56
C ARG A 67 6.47 -13.64 -10.62
N LEU A 68 7.47 -12.79 -10.36
CA LEU A 68 8.59 -13.10 -9.47
C LEU A 68 8.18 -13.10 -7.98
N LEU A 69 7.04 -12.51 -7.65
CA LEU A 69 6.57 -12.42 -6.27
C LEU A 69 5.88 -13.72 -5.84
N ALA A 70 6.51 -14.47 -4.94
CA ALA A 70 5.93 -15.67 -4.36
C ALA A 70 4.69 -15.34 -3.49
N ILE A 71 3.69 -16.21 -3.53
CA ILE A 71 2.52 -16.09 -2.65
C ILE A 71 2.92 -16.44 -1.21
N PRO A 72 2.56 -15.64 -0.19
CA PRO A 72 2.88 -15.95 1.21
C PRO A 72 2.31 -17.29 1.67
N HIS A 73 3.15 -18.09 2.32
CA HIS A 73 2.81 -19.42 2.86
C HIS A 73 2.21 -19.33 4.28
N HIS A 74 2.65 -18.37 5.09
CA HIS A 74 2.18 -18.18 6.46
C HIS A 74 1.00 -17.19 6.51
N ARG A 75 -0.22 -17.73 6.56
CA ARG A 75 -1.49 -16.97 6.55
C ARG A 75 -2.23 -17.08 7.89
N GLY A 76 -1.51 -16.82 8.98
CA GLY A 76 -1.96 -17.12 10.35
C GLY A 76 -2.78 -16.01 11.03
N SER A 77 -2.88 -14.83 10.42
CA SER A 77 -3.52 -13.68 11.06
C SER A 77 -4.98 -13.53 10.60
N VAL A 78 -5.91 -13.49 11.55
CA VAL A 78 -7.30 -13.12 11.26
C VAL A 78 -7.34 -11.60 11.11
N ILE A 79 -7.57 -11.10 9.89
CA ILE A 79 -7.62 -9.67 9.58
C ILE A 79 -9.08 -9.17 9.59
N PRO A 80 -9.52 -8.39 10.58
CA PRO A 80 -10.86 -7.77 10.53
C PRO A 80 -10.94 -6.76 9.38
N PHE A 81 -12.07 -6.72 8.65
CA PHE A 81 -12.18 -5.91 7.44
C PHE A 81 -13.63 -5.53 7.10
N MET A 82 -13.84 -4.28 6.68
CA MET A 82 -15.18 -3.74 6.37
C MET A 82 -15.51 -3.78 4.87
N SER A 83 -14.47 -3.85 4.02
CA SER A 83 -14.57 -3.84 2.56
C SER A 83 -13.43 -4.67 1.95
N TRP A 84 -13.61 -5.14 0.73
CA TRP A 84 -12.61 -5.90 -0.02
C TRP A 84 -11.34 -5.09 -0.27
N GLN A 85 -11.47 -3.83 -0.66
CA GLN A 85 -10.33 -2.92 -0.78
C GLN A 85 -9.64 -2.64 0.56
N GLY A 86 -10.38 -2.67 1.66
CA GLY A 86 -9.84 -2.58 3.02
C GLY A 86 -8.98 -3.80 3.36
N LEU A 87 -9.51 -5.01 3.12
CA LEU A 87 -8.76 -6.25 3.32
C LEU A 87 -7.51 -6.30 2.45
N GLY A 88 -7.61 -5.96 1.16
CA GLY A 88 -6.45 -5.90 0.27
C GLY A 88 -5.37 -4.94 0.77
N ARG A 89 -5.74 -3.77 1.31
CA ARG A 89 -4.78 -2.84 1.93
C ARG A 89 -4.09 -3.45 3.15
N SER A 90 -4.83 -4.10 4.04
CA SER A 90 -4.26 -4.77 5.22
C SER A 90 -3.35 -5.93 4.84
N MET A 91 -3.70 -6.72 3.82
CA MET A 91 -2.85 -7.80 3.31
C MET A 91 -1.52 -7.27 2.77
N LYS A 92 -1.54 -6.18 1.98
CA LYS A 92 -0.33 -5.53 1.46
C LYS A 92 0.60 -5.05 2.57
N GLN A 93 0.03 -4.45 3.61
CA GLN A 93 0.80 -3.99 4.78
C GLN A 93 1.36 -5.16 5.59
N LEU A 94 0.56 -6.21 5.81
CA LEU A 94 0.96 -7.36 6.63
C LEU A 94 2.05 -8.20 5.98
N HIS A 95 1.93 -8.44 4.67
CA HIS A 95 2.83 -9.32 3.93
C HIS A 95 3.93 -8.58 3.17
N GLY A 96 3.94 -7.25 3.18
CA GLY A 96 4.96 -6.43 2.52
C GLY A 96 5.03 -6.61 1.00
N GLN A 97 3.93 -7.04 0.37
CA GLN A 97 3.87 -7.32 -1.06
C GLN A 97 2.75 -6.51 -1.74
N PRO A 98 2.93 -6.10 -3.01
CA PRO A 98 1.87 -5.51 -3.80
C PRO A 98 0.83 -6.56 -4.21
N LEU A 99 -0.38 -6.11 -4.54
CA LEU A 99 -1.37 -6.92 -5.23
C LEU A 99 -1.38 -6.59 -6.71
N HIS A 100 -1.78 -7.57 -7.52
CA HIS A 100 -1.87 -7.41 -8.96
C HIS A 100 -2.95 -6.39 -9.34
N TYR A 101 -2.76 -5.70 -10.47
CA TYR A 101 -3.67 -4.71 -11.03
C TYR A 101 -5.10 -5.27 -11.13
N LEU A 102 -5.23 -6.47 -11.72
CA LEU A 102 -6.50 -7.18 -11.84
C LEU A 102 -7.12 -7.54 -10.48
N THR A 103 -6.30 -7.86 -9.48
CA THR A 103 -6.79 -8.12 -8.12
C THR A 103 -7.33 -6.83 -7.51
N ASN A 104 -6.60 -5.72 -7.60
CA ASN A 104 -7.07 -4.42 -7.10
C ASN A 104 -8.39 -3.99 -7.78
N LEU A 105 -8.53 -4.22 -9.09
CA LEU A 105 -9.79 -3.99 -9.81
C LEU A 105 -10.92 -4.88 -9.33
N LEU A 106 -10.65 -6.18 -9.14
CA LEU A 106 -11.64 -7.13 -8.67
C LEU A 106 -12.17 -6.77 -7.27
N LEU A 107 -11.27 -6.38 -6.34
CA LEU A 107 -11.66 -5.94 -5.01
C LEU A 107 -12.53 -4.67 -5.06
N LYS A 108 -12.18 -3.71 -5.93
CA LYS A 108 -12.99 -2.51 -6.17
C LYS A 108 -14.37 -2.88 -6.70
N GLN A 109 -14.45 -3.78 -7.67
CA GLN A 109 -15.71 -4.22 -8.26
C GLN A 109 -16.60 -4.91 -7.23
N TRP A 110 -16.06 -5.79 -6.38
CA TRP A 110 -16.84 -6.44 -5.33
C TRP A 110 -17.36 -5.45 -4.28
N ASP A 111 -16.59 -4.42 -3.94
CA ASP A 111 -17.09 -3.36 -3.06
C ASP A 111 -18.23 -2.56 -3.72
N GLN A 112 -18.11 -2.24 -5.01
CA GLN A 112 -19.16 -1.53 -5.76
C GLN A 112 -20.46 -2.35 -5.90
N GLN A 113 -20.34 -3.67 -6.08
CA GLN A 113 -21.49 -4.58 -6.20
C GLN A 113 -22.32 -4.69 -4.91
N ARG A 114 -21.80 -4.22 -3.77
CA ARG A 114 -22.53 -4.19 -2.50
C ARG A 114 -23.46 -2.98 -2.37
N VAL A 115 -23.27 -1.94 -3.16
CA VAL A 115 -24.08 -0.72 -3.10
C VAL A 115 -25.50 -1.03 -3.54
N GLY A 116 -26.49 -0.67 -2.73
CA GLY A 116 -27.90 -0.96 -2.94
C GLY A 116 -28.34 -2.37 -2.51
N ALA A 117 -27.45 -3.21 -1.98
CA ALA A 117 -27.81 -4.52 -1.47
C ALA A 117 -28.43 -4.43 -0.06
N GLU A 118 -29.27 -5.39 0.32
CA GLU A 118 -29.91 -5.42 1.65
C GLU A 118 -28.92 -5.33 2.82
N LYS A 119 -27.72 -5.92 2.64
CA LYS A 119 -26.64 -5.98 3.64
C LYS A 119 -25.50 -5.01 3.34
N GLU A 120 -25.74 -3.94 2.60
CA GLU A 120 -24.74 -2.93 2.24
C GLU A 120 -24.00 -2.41 3.48
N HIS A 121 -24.74 -2.02 4.52
CA HIS A 121 -24.22 -1.43 5.75
C HIS A 121 -23.62 -2.44 6.73
N GLN A 122 -23.79 -3.74 6.47
CA GLN A 122 -23.25 -4.78 7.35
C GLN A 122 -21.74 -4.87 7.19
N ARG A 123 -21.01 -5.09 8.29
CA ARG A 123 -19.56 -5.32 8.21
C ARG A 123 -19.27 -6.57 7.37
N LEU A 124 -18.35 -6.47 6.42
CA LEU A 124 -18.09 -7.56 5.49
C LEU A 124 -17.53 -8.81 6.19
N ASP A 125 -16.70 -8.62 7.21
CA ASP A 125 -16.17 -9.69 8.06
C ASP A 125 -17.24 -10.49 8.83
N SER A 126 -18.45 -9.94 8.98
CA SER A 126 -19.60 -10.68 9.56
C SER A 126 -20.40 -11.48 8.53
N VAL A 127 -20.21 -11.21 7.23
CA VAL A 127 -20.83 -11.93 6.11
C VAL A 127 -19.89 -13.01 5.58
N VAL A 128 -18.61 -12.67 5.43
CA VAL A 128 -17.55 -13.56 4.94
C VAL A 128 -16.46 -13.66 5.99
N HIS A 129 -16.20 -14.88 6.47
CA HIS A 129 -15.17 -15.12 7.47
C HIS A 129 -13.79 -14.65 6.97
N PRO A 130 -13.04 -13.85 7.75
CA PRO A 130 -11.76 -13.26 7.31
C PRO A 130 -10.76 -14.25 6.71
N ALA A 131 -10.54 -15.40 7.35
CA ALA A 131 -9.60 -16.40 6.83
C ALA A 131 -10.00 -16.95 5.44
N LYS A 132 -11.31 -17.04 5.16
CA LYS A 132 -11.79 -17.46 3.83
C LYS A 132 -11.61 -16.34 2.82
N ALA A 133 -11.89 -15.10 3.21
CA ALA A 133 -11.71 -13.93 2.37
C ALA A 133 -10.23 -13.76 1.97
N GLU A 134 -9.30 -13.82 2.93
CA GLU A 134 -7.86 -13.73 2.65
C GLU A 134 -7.40 -14.87 1.73
N SER A 135 -7.78 -16.10 2.04
CA SER A 135 -7.42 -17.26 1.21
C SER A 135 -7.92 -17.12 -0.22
N PHE A 136 -9.15 -16.61 -0.40
CA PHE A 136 -9.73 -16.39 -1.71
C PHE A 136 -9.00 -15.33 -2.52
N ILE A 137 -8.63 -14.21 -1.88
CA ILE A 137 -7.82 -13.16 -2.53
C ILE A 137 -6.48 -13.73 -2.98
N TRP A 138 -5.79 -14.52 -2.14
CA TRP A 138 -4.52 -15.13 -2.53
C TRP A 138 -4.63 -16.10 -3.71
N VAL A 139 -5.72 -16.86 -3.81
CA VAL A 139 -5.98 -17.73 -4.97
C VAL A 139 -6.20 -16.89 -6.24
N CYS A 140 -6.98 -15.81 -6.17
CA CYS A 140 -7.15 -14.90 -7.30
C CYS A 140 -5.83 -14.22 -7.69
N GLU A 141 -5.04 -13.78 -6.70
CA GLU A 141 -3.74 -13.15 -6.91
C GLU A 141 -2.76 -14.11 -7.61
N GLU A 142 -2.73 -15.38 -7.20
CA GLU A 142 -1.90 -16.40 -7.83
C GLU A 142 -2.27 -16.60 -9.31
N VAL A 143 -3.56 -16.69 -9.62
CA VAL A 143 -4.05 -16.76 -11.00
C VAL A 143 -3.57 -15.54 -11.79
N HIS A 144 -3.78 -14.33 -11.26
CA HIS A 144 -3.40 -13.11 -11.95
C HIS A 144 -1.87 -12.98 -12.17
N ARG A 145 -1.04 -13.35 -11.19
CA ARG A 145 0.43 -13.32 -11.32
C ARG A 145 0.94 -14.34 -12.35
N LEU A 146 0.34 -15.52 -12.41
CA LEU A 146 0.87 -16.63 -13.21
C LEU A 146 0.29 -16.70 -14.62
N THR A 147 -0.97 -16.31 -14.83
CA THR A 147 -1.67 -16.60 -16.09
C THR A 147 -2.00 -15.37 -16.93
N CYS A 148 -1.86 -14.15 -16.39
CA CYS A 148 -2.23 -12.95 -17.13
C CYS A 148 -1.25 -12.66 -18.27
N SER A 149 -1.80 -12.31 -19.45
CA SER A 149 -1.01 -11.91 -20.61
C SER A 149 -0.75 -10.41 -20.59
N PRO A 150 0.49 -9.96 -20.85
CA PRO A 150 0.81 -8.53 -21.01
C PRO A 150 -0.06 -7.82 -22.05
N PHE A 151 -0.43 -8.49 -23.14
CA PHE A 151 -1.31 -7.93 -24.17
C PHE A 151 -2.72 -7.63 -23.63
N HIS A 152 -3.22 -8.48 -22.74
CA HIS A 152 -4.50 -8.26 -22.09
C HIS A 152 -4.45 -7.03 -21.17
N LEU A 153 -3.38 -6.91 -20.38
CA LEU A 153 -3.16 -5.74 -19.52
C LEU A 153 -3.02 -4.44 -20.34
N ALA A 154 -2.21 -4.44 -21.39
CA ALA A 154 -2.04 -3.28 -22.26
C ALA A 154 -3.36 -2.82 -22.87
N LYS A 155 -4.22 -3.77 -23.29
CA LYS A 155 -5.57 -3.45 -23.79
C LYS A 155 -6.45 -2.81 -22.70
N LEU A 156 -6.38 -3.30 -21.46
CA LEU A 156 -7.13 -2.70 -20.35
C LEU A 156 -6.62 -1.30 -20.01
N TRP A 157 -5.30 -1.12 -19.97
CA TRP A 157 -4.67 0.17 -19.67
C TRP A 157 -4.91 1.20 -20.76
N ALA A 158 -4.99 0.79 -22.02
CA ALA A 158 -5.37 1.67 -23.12
C ALA A 158 -6.83 2.15 -23.03
N ALA A 159 -7.68 1.42 -22.30
CA ALA A 159 -9.10 1.74 -22.12
C ALA A 159 -9.39 2.53 -20.82
N ASP A 160 -8.41 2.67 -19.93
CA ASP A 160 -8.55 3.33 -18.63
C ASP A 160 -7.39 4.31 -18.41
N ASP A 161 -7.62 5.60 -18.65
CA ASP A 161 -6.63 6.66 -18.46
C ASP A 161 -6.08 6.73 -17.02
N MET A 162 -6.82 6.19 -16.04
CA MET A 162 -6.46 6.19 -14.63
C MET A 162 -5.98 4.82 -14.13
N PHE A 163 -5.56 3.91 -15.03
CA PHE A 163 -5.15 2.55 -14.67
C PHE A 163 -4.04 2.51 -13.60
N HIS A 164 -3.15 3.50 -13.63
CA HIS A 164 -2.06 3.67 -12.67
C HIS A 164 -2.55 3.72 -11.21
N ALA A 165 -3.77 4.20 -10.96
CA ALA A 165 -4.33 4.26 -9.61
C ALA A 165 -4.59 2.88 -8.98
N SER A 166 -4.62 1.82 -9.80
CA SER A 166 -4.80 0.43 -9.35
C SER A 166 -3.50 -0.38 -9.38
N ILE A 167 -2.37 0.25 -9.74
CA ILE A 167 -1.04 -0.34 -9.65
C ILE A 167 -0.43 0.07 -8.31
N ASP A 168 -0.06 -0.92 -7.51
CA ASP A 168 0.59 -0.66 -6.22
C ASP A 168 2.06 -0.23 -6.40
N PRO A 169 2.58 0.63 -5.52
CA PRO A 169 4.00 0.99 -5.53
C PRO A 169 4.87 -0.22 -5.17
N ILE A 170 6.11 -0.22 -5.66
CA ILE A 170 7.09 -1.27 -5.35
C ILE A 170 7.50 -1.14 -3.88
N PHE A 171 7.42 -2.26 -3.15
CA PHE A 171 7.86 -2.33 -1.77
C PHE A 171 9.40 -2.45 -1.71
N PRO A 172 10.10 -1.65 -0.88
CA PRO A 172 11.56 -1.56 -0.90
C PRO A 172 12.32 -2.79 -0.35
N GLU A 173 11.64 -3.83 0.13
CA GLU A 173 12.26 -4.99 0.79
C GLU A 173 11.77 -6.32 0.20
N ILE A 174 12.04 -6.58 -1.09
CA ILE A 174 11.99 -7.96 -1.59
C ILE A 174 13.35 -8.59 -1.28
N THR A 175 13.60 -8.85 0.00
CA THR A 175 14.74 -9.68 0.40
C THR A 175 14.37 -11.11 0.09
N GLN A 176 14.90 -11.63 -1.02
CA GLN A 176 14.74 -13.05 -1.36
C GLN A 176 15.44 -13.88 -0.28
N GLU A 177 14.69 -14.65 0.50
CA GLU A 177 15.30 -15.71 1.29
C GLU A 177 15.73 -16.84 0.35
N PRO A 178 16.97 -17.35 0.48
CA PRO A 178 17.45 -18.46 -0.35
C PRO A 178 16.73 -19.76 0.06
N ILE A 179 16.37 -20.55 -0.96
CA ILE A 179 15.84 -21.91 -0.85
C ILE A 179 16.90 -22.84 -0.25
#